data_AF-A0A7V9TGS4-F1
#
_entry.id   AF-A0A7V9TGS4-F1
#
_cell.length_a   1.000
_cell.length_b   1.000
_cell.length_c   1.000
_cell.angle_alpha   90.00
_cell.angle_beta   90.00
_cell.angle_gamma   90.00
#
_symmetry.space_group_name_H-M   'P 1'
#
loop_
_entity.id
_entity.type
_entity.pdbx_description
1 polymer ?
#
loop_
_entity_poly.entity_id
_entity_poly.type
_entity_poly.pdbx_seq_one_letter_code
_entity_poly.pdbx_strand_id
1 'polypeptide(L)'
;MKRILSLVVLVFLPACAHIGLGTSQRDRTSVWTEAHQAFEVGEFARATALFEELSERHPDTLEGRESLFYLGVLHLDPRNPNWASLPAEMSLARYLGLDEARPGAIHRRPEGRTLLQLAQQLNMPPQARVPGLQPEVVTREVQGPRVVVPAQESRALAAEVERLRSQLAERDATIRQQREELERIRRTLTRPAQ
;
A
#
# COMPACT_ATOMS: atom_id res chain seq x y z
N MET A 1 18.17 82.97 -2.65
CA MET A 1 18.97 81.76 -2.32
C MET A 1 17.98 80.65 -1.99
N LYS A 2 17.66 79.77 -2.96
CA LYS A 2 18.18 78.39 -3.14
C LYS A 2 18.00 77.47 -1.92
N ARG A 3 17.07 76.50 -2.07
CA ARG A 3 17.12 75.05 -1.74
C ARG A 3 15.65 74.56 -1.58
N ILE A 4 14.93 74.17 -2.64
CA ILE A 4 14.87 72.82 -3.24
C ILE A 4 15.48 71.72 -2.35
N LEU A 5 14.64 70.87 -1.76
CA LEU A 5 14.84 69.42 -1.85
C LEU A 5 13.53 68.66 -1.61
N SER A 6 13.12 67.94 -2.65
CA SER A 6 12.07 66.93 -2.71
C SER A 6 12.27 65.82 -1.68
N LEU A 7 11.18 65.35 -1.08
CA LEU A 7 11.07 63.95 -0.66
C LEU A 7 9.63 63.47 -0.83
N VAL A 8 9.27 63.17 -2.08
CA VAL A 8 8.07 62.38 -2.40
C VAL A 8 8.41 60.94 -2.03
N VAL A 9 7.98 60.53 -0.83
CA VAL A 9 8.07 59.14 -0.39
C VAL A 9 7.01 58.36 -1.15
N LEU A 10 7.44 57.74 -2.25
CA LEU A 10 6.67 56.77 -3.01
C LEU A 10 6.52 55.53 -2.11
N VAL A 11 5.35 55.38 -1.51
CA VAL A 11 4.96 54.15 -0.80
C VAL A 11 4.74 53.08 -1.87
N PHE A 12 5.80 52.34 -2.21
CA PHE A 12 5.68 51.03 -2.82
C PHE A 12 4.96 50.14 -1.80
N LEU A 13 3.68 49.90 -2.02
CA LEU A 13 2.99 48.75 -1.44
C LEU A 13 3.54 47.53 -2.17
N PRO A 14 4.39 46.68 -1.55
CA PRO A 14 4.61 45.36 -2.10
C PRO A 14 3.26 44.63 -2.00
N ALA A 15 2.56 44.52 -3.12
CA ALA A 15 1.55 43.52 -3.28
C ALA A 15 2.26 42.16 -3.12
N CYS A 16 2.31 41.67 -1.88
CA CYS A 16 2.56 40.28 -1.59
C CYS A 16 1.40 39.50 -2.22
N ALA A 17 1.53 39.20 -3.51
CA ALA A 17 0.83 38.10 -4.13
C ALA A 17 1.33 36.82 -3.45
N HIS A 18 0.80 36.52 -2.26
CA HIS A 18 0.77 35.17 -1.75
C HIS A 18 -0.19 34.40 -2.65
N ILE A 19 0.32 34.02 -3.83
CA ILE A 19 -0.22 32.91 -4.61
C ILE A 19 -0.17 31.73 -3.64
N GLY A 20 -1.33 31.43 -3.09
CA GLY A 20 -1.54 30.39 -2.12
C GLY A 20 -1.21 29.04 -2.74
N LEU A 21 0.04 28.63 -2.59
CA LEU A 21 0.43 27.24 -2.37
C LEU A 21 -0.12 26.81 -1.01
N GLY A 22 -1.44 26.93 -0.85
CA GLY A 22 -2.18 26.42 0.28
C GLY A 22 -2.42 24.95 0.02
N THR A 23 -1.39 24.11 0.14
CA THR A 23 -1.67 22.76 0.61
C THR A 23 -2.24 22.98 2.00
N SER A 24 -3.57 23.00 2.12
CA SER A 24 -4.24 23.05 3.40
C SER A 24 -3.65 21.90 4.19
N GLN A 25 -2.78 22.21 5.15
CA GLN A 25 -2.17 21.21 5.98
C GLN A 25 -3.34 20.61 6.76
N ARG A 26 -3.81 19.45 6.32
CA ARG A 26 -4.91 18.75 6.98
C ARG A 26 -4.52 18.62 8.44
N ASP A 27 -5.44 18.97 9.31
CA ASP A 27 -5.18 18.89 10.74
C ASP A 27 -4.86 17.43 11.08
N ARG A 28 -3.72 17.22 11.74
CA ARG A 28 -3.23 15.89 12.12
C ARG A 28 -4.30 15.08 12.84
N THR A 29 -5.05 15.72 13.73
CA THR A 29 -6.13 15.08 14.49
C THR A 29 -7.24 14.58 13.56
N SER A 30 -7.62 15.39 12.57
CA SER A 30 -8.60 14.98 11.55
C SER A 30 -8.16 13.76 10.75
N VAL A 31 -6.89 13.72 10.30
CA VAL A 31 -6.32 12.58 9.56
C VAL A 31 -6.30 11.32 10.44
N TRP A 32 -5.93 11.46 11.72
CA TRP A 32 -5.96 10.36 12.69
C TRP A 32 -7.37 9.80 12.88
N THR A 33 -8.38 10.66 13.06
CA THR A 33 -9.77 10.24 13.17
C THR A 33 -10.26 9.54 11.90
N GLU A 34 -9.96 10.09 10.71
CA GLU A 34 -10.31 9.46 9.43
C GLU A 34 -9.63 8.08 9.26
N ALA A 35 -8.36 7.95 9.65
CA ALA A 35 -7.61 6.69 9.55
C ALA A 35 -8.26 5.60 10.40
N HIS A 36 -8.64 5.94 11.63
CA HIS A 36 -9.33 5.05 12.54
C HIS A 36 -10.72 4.66 12.05
N GLN A 37 -11.50 5.62 11.55
CA GLN A 37 -12.81 5.32 10.99
C GLN A 37 -12.69 4.35 9.81
N ALA A 38 -11.73 4.58 8.90
CA ALA A 38 -11.46 3.68 7.77
C ALA A 38 -11.03 2.28 8.23
N PHE A 39 -10.19 2.20 9.27
CA PHE A 39 -9.77 0.94 9.88
C PHE A 39 -10.96 0.16 10.45
N GLU A 40 -11.85 0.81 11.20
CA GLU A 40 -13.01 0.20 11.83
C GLU A 40 -14.03 -0.35 10.83
N VAL A 41 -14.25 0.34 9.71
CA VAL A 41 -15.17 -0.13 8.65
C VAL A 41 -14.54 -1.09 7.65
N GLY A 42 -13.24 -1.42 7.80
CA GLY A 42 -12.52 -2.33 6.91
C GLY A 42 -12.11 -1.71 5.56
N GLU A 43 -12.04 -0.38 5.46
CA GLU A 43 -11.47 0.33 4.30
C GLU A 43 -9.92 0.28 4.36
N PHE A 44 -9.34 -0.92 4.29
CA PHE A 44 -7.92 -1.17 4.56
C PHE A 44 -6.96 -0.29 3.76
N ALA A 45 -7.17 -0.16 2.45
CA ALA A 45 -6.31 0.65 1.59
C ALA A 45 -6.29 2.13 1.98
N ARG A 46 -7.46 2.67 2.36
CA ARG A 46 -7.58 4.06 2.81
C ARG A 46 -6.95 4.24 4.19
N ALA A 47 -7.20 3.31 5.11
CA ALA A 47 -6.59 3.33 6.44
C ALA A 47 -5.06 3.30 6.36
N THR A 48 -4.50 2.41 5.52
CA THR A 48 -3.06 2.33 5.27
C THR A 48 -2.50 3.67 4.79
N ALA A 49 -3.09 4.28 3.76
CA ALA A 49 -2.62 5.55 3.22
C ALA A 49 -2.63 6.69 4.26
N LEU A 50 -3.67 6.76 5.10
CA LEU A 50 -3.79 7.79 6.13
C LEU A 50 -2.79 7.59 7.28
N PHE A 51 -2.55 6.35 7.70
CA PHE A 51 -1.52 6.05 8.71
C PHE A 51 -0.11 6.26 8.16
N GLU A 52 0.15 5.95 6.89
CA GLU A 52 1.42 6.28 6.21
C GLU A 52 1.64 7.80 6.24
N GLU A 53 0.64 8.58 5.82
CA GLU A 53 0.71 10.06 5.83
C GLU A 53 1.07 10.59 7.23
N LEU A 54 0.42 10.10 8.27
CA LEU A 54 0.69 10.53 9.65
C LEU A 54 2.10 10.17 10.09
N SER A 55 2.56 8.96 9.79
CA SER A 55 3.90 8.49 10.19
C SER A 55 5.04 9.25 9.47
N GLU A 56 4.79 9.73 8.26
CA GLU A 56 5.76 10.46 7.44
C GLU A 56 5.76 11.96 7.75
N ARG A 57 4.58 12.57 7.86
CA ARG A 57 4.44 14.03 8.03
C ARG A 57 4.53 14.48 9.48
N HIS A 58 4.22 13.58 10.43
CA HIS A 58 4.17 13.88 11.86
C HIS A 58 4.91 12.86 12.74
N PRO A 59 6.17 12.47 12.42
CA PRO A 59 6.88 11.38 13.10
C PRO A 59 7.11 11.63 14.60
N ASP A 60 7.19 12.90 15.01
CA ASP A 60 7.45 13.28 16.41
C ASP A 60 6.18 13.45 17.27
N THR A 61 5.00 13.21 16.70
CA THR A 61 3.74 13.27 17.45
C THR A 61 3.31 11.88 17.91
N LEU A 62 2.36 11.80 18.84
CA LEU A 62 1.84 10.51 19.29
C LEU A 62 1.16 9.76 18.12
N GLU A 63 0.36 10.46 17.34
CA GLU A 63 -0.39 9.94 16.20
C GLU A 63 0.54 9.38 15.12
N GLY A 64 1.60 10.10 14.74
CA GLY A 64 2.56 9.59 13.76
C GLY A 64 3.33 8.37 14.25
N ARG A 65 3.67 8.31 15.54
CA ARG A 65 4.30 7.13 16.14
C ARG A 65 3.35 5.93 16.20
N GLU A 66 2.14 6.12 16.73
CA GLU A 66 1.15 5.05 16.84
C GLU A 66 0.65 4.58 15.47
N SER A 67 0.71 5.42 14.43
CA SER A 67 0.41 5.00 13.06
C SER A 67 1.28 3.83 12.58
N LEU A 68 2.55 3.76 13.01
CA LEU A 68 3.42 2.62 12.70
C LEU A 68 2.91 1.30 13.29
N PHE A 69 2.33 1.35 14.50
CA PHE A 69 1.69 0.19 15.10
C PHE A 69 0.48 -0.25 14.27
N TYR A 70 -0.39 0.69 13.88
CA TYR A 70 -1.58 0.38 13.08
C TYR A 70 -1.25 -0.11 11.66
N LEU A 71 -0.18 0.38 11.03
CA LEU A 71 0.33 -0.17 9.78
C LEU A 71 0.75 -1.64 9.96
N GLY A 72 1.45 -1.94 11.06
CA GLY A 72 1.75 -3.32 11.46
C GLY A 72 0.52 -4.20 11.56
N VAL A 73 -0.52 -3.72 12.25
CA VAL A 73 -1.80 -4.43 12.41
C VAL A 73 -2.50 -4.64 11.07
N LEU A 74 -2.61 -3.60 10.23
CA LEU A 74 -3.26 -3.65 8.92
C LEU A 74 -2.62 -4.67 7.98
N HIS A 75 -1.29 -4.77 8.01
CA HIS A 75 -0.54 -5.71 7.18
C HIS A 75 -0.60 -7.16 7.69
N LEU A 76 -0.95 -7.37 8.96
CA LEU A 76 -1.19 -8.71 9.53
C LEU A 76 -2.65 -9.14 9.50
N ASP A 77 -3.59 -8.24 9.17
CA ASP A 77 -5.01 -8.58 9.15
C ASP A 77 -5.35 -9.45 7.93
N PRO A 78 -5.75 -10.72 8.10
CA PRO A 78 -6.06 -11.60 6.97
C PRO A 78 -7.29 -11.15 6.16
N ARG A 79 -8.08 -10.21 6.67
CA ARG A 79 -9.20 -9.60 5.93
C ARG A 79 -8.72 -8.55 4.91
N ASN A 80 -7.51 -8.01 5.09
CA ASN A 80 -6.92 -7.06 4.16
C ASN A 80 -6.45 -7.80 2.89
N PRO A 81 -6.95 -7.47 1.69
CA PRO A 81 -6.52 -8.13 0.45
C PRO A 81 -5.00 -8.00 0.17
N ASN A 82 -4.37 -6.97 0.72
CA ASN A 82 -2.95 -6.67 0.57
C ASN A 82 -2.14 -7.03 1.84
N TRP A 83 -2.66 -7.94 2.67
CA TRP A 83 -1.93 -8.39 3.86
C TRP A 83 -0.58 -9.01 3.46
N ALA A 84 0.46 -8.68 4.22
CA ALA A 84 1.82 -9.13 3.97
C ALA A 84 2.63 -9.00 5.27
N SER A 85 3.28 -10.08 5.70
CA SER A 85 4.02 -10.10 6.97
C SER A 85 5.31 -9.28 6.96
N LEU A 86 5.94 -9.04 5.80
CA LEU A 86 7.18 -8.27 5.72
C LEU A 86 6.98 -6.77 5.99
N PRO A 87 6.04 -6.05 5.33
CA PRO A 87 5.71 -4.67 5.69
C PRO A 87 5.26 -4.52 7.15
N ALA A 88 4.56 -5.52 7.70
CA ALA A 88 4.19 -5.53 9.10
C ALA A 88 5.41 -5.56 10.03
N GLU A 89 6.35 -6.47 9.77
CA GLU A 89 7.59 -6.57 10.54
C GLU A 89 8.35 -5.24 10.55
N MET A 90 8.52 -4.62 9.37
CA MET A 90 9.23 -3.35 9.24
C MET A 90 8.57 -2.23 10.05
N SER A 91 7.24 -2.10 9.97
CA SER A 91 6.49 -1.06 10.67
C SER A 91 6.55 -1.25 12.18
N LEU A 92 6.40 -2.49 12.66
CA LEU A 92 6.43 -2.83 14.09
C LEU A 92 7.83 -2.71 14.69
N ALA A 93 8.87 -3.08 13.94
CA ALA A 93 10.26 -2.87 14.34
C ALA A 93 10.57 -1.38 14.50
N ARG A 94 10.12 -0.54 13.55
CA ARG A 94 10.25 0.92 13.64
C ARG A 94 9.48 1.47 14.84
N TYR A 95 8.25 1.01 15.07
CA TYR A 95 7.44 1.40 16.22
C TYR A 95 8.14 1.12 17.56
N LEU A 96 8.66 -0.09 17.74
CA LEU A 96 9.35 -0.48 18.98
C LEU A 96 10.70 0.23 19.16
N GLY A 97 11.42 0.51 18.07
CA GLY A 97 12.67 1.27 18.10
C GLY A 97 12.51 2.70 18.60
N LEU A 98 11.34 3.31 18.47
CA LEU A 98 11.06 4.65 19.01
C LEU A 98 11.16 4.70 20.54
N ASP A 99 10.79 3.62 21.21
CA ASP A 99 10.80 3.53 22.67
C ASP A 99 12.19 3.21 23.24
N GLU A 100 13.10 2.71 22.39
CA GLU A 100 14.53 2.60 22.72
C GLU A 100 15.20 3.99 22.62
N ALA A 101 14.87 4.75 21.59
CA ALA A 101 15.37 6.12 21.41
C ALA A 101 14.81 7.10 22.45
N ARG A 102 13.54 6.90 22.85
CA ARG A 102 12.84 7.75 23.81
C ARG A 102 11.88 6.90 24.67
N PRO A 103 12.32 6.47 25.87
CA PRO A 103 11.47 5.69 26.77
C PRO A 103 10.12 6.36 27.04
N GLY A 104 9.04 5.60 26.84
CA GLY A 104 7.66 6.09 26.99
C GLY A 104 7.11 6.83 25.77
N ALA A 105 7.79 6.79 24.61
CA ALA A 105 7.31 7.43 23.38
C ALA A 105 6.09 6.72 22.75
N ILE A 106 5.85 5.46 23.12
CA ILE A 106 4.78 4.62 22.56
C ILE A 106 3.91 4.04 23.67
N HIS A 107 2.66 3.69 23.36
CA HIS A 107 1.70 3.21 24.36
C HIS A 107 1.47 1.70 24.35
N ARG A 108 1.72 1.01 23.23
CA ARG A 108 1.34 -0.39 22.99
C ARG A 108 2.56 -1.31 22.88
N ARG A 109 3.55 -1.12 23.74
CA ARG A 109 4.82 -1.86 23.69
C ARG A 109 4.63 -3.38 23.80
N PRO A 110 3.80 -3.92 24.73
CA PRO A 110 3.57 -5.36 24.82
C PRO A 110 2.93 -5.94 23.54
N GLU A 111 1.91 -5.27 23.01
CA GLU A 111 1.20 -5.70 21.80
C GLU A 111 2.12 -5.60 20.58
N GLY A 112 2.87 -4.52 20.45
CA GLY A 112 3.83 -4.33 19.37
C GLY A 112 4.89 -5.42 19.34
N ARG A 113 5.40 -5.86 20.50
CA ARG A 113 6.35 -6.98 20.60
C ARG A 113 5.74 -8.30 20.14
N THR A 114 4.54 -8.62 20.60
CA THR A 114 3.83 -9.85 20.21
C THR A 114 3.57 -9.87 18.71
N LEU A 115 3.09 -8.75 18.15
CA LEU A 115 2.83 -8.65 16.71
C LEU A 115 4.13 -8.70 15.88
N LEU A 116 5.22 -8.10 16.37
CA LEU A 116 6.52 -8.19 15.69
C LEU A 116 7.00 -9.65 15.62
N GLN A 117 6.91 -10.38 16.73
CA GLN A 117 7.25 -11.80 16.78
C GLN A 117 6.38 -12.62 15.82
N LEU A 118 5.07 -12.33 15.76
CA LEU A 118 4.17 -12.97 14.81
C LEU A 118 4.60 -12.70 13.36
N ALA A 119 4.86 -11.43 13.01
CA ALA A 119 5.31 -11.05 11.67
C ALA A 119 6.61 -11.78 11.27
N GLN A 120 7.57 -11.86 12.19
CA GLN A 120 8.82 -12.61 12.01
C GLN A 120 8.57 -14.10 11.78
N GLN A 121 7.70 -14.73 12.58
CA GLN A 121 7.33 -16.14 12.38
C GLN A 121 6.67 -16.37 11.02
N LEU A 122 5.80 -15.46 10.57
CA LEU A 122 5.15 -15.58 9.27
C LEU A 122 6.12 -15.38 8.10
N ASN A 123 7.19 -14.60 8.28
CA ASN A 123 8.26 -14.44 7.29
C ASN A 123 9.23 -15.63 7.23
N MET A 124 9.22 -16.54 8.21
CA MET A 124 10.01 -17.77 8.18
C MET A 124 9.40 -18.84 7.26
N PRO A 125 10.21 -19.76 6.71
CA PRO A 125 9.72 -20.97 6.06
C PRO A 125 8.78 -21.75 7.01
N PRO A 126 7.67 -22.34 6.53
CA PRO A 126 6.69 -23.05 7.36
C PRO A 126 7.29 -24.04 8.37
N GLN A 127 8.36 -24.76 7.99
CA GLN A 127 9.01 -25.78 8.82
C GLN A 127 9.80 -25.19 9.99
N ALA A 128 10.18 -23.91 9.91
CA ALA A 128 10.92 -23.19 10.94
C ALA A 128 10.01 -22.43 11.91
N ARG A 129 8.70 -22.42 11.67
CA ARG A 129 7.73 -21.71 12.53
C ARG A 129 7.43 -22.50 13.80
N VAL A 130 7.03 -21.79 14.85
CA VAL A 130 6.49 -22.42 16.06
C VAL A 130 5.29 -23.32 15.73
N PRO A 131 5.08 -24.45 16.43
CA PRO A 131 4.08 -25.46 16.07
C PRO A 131 2.66 -24.91 15.79
N GLY A 132 2.21 -23.90 16.54
CA GLY A 132 0.88 -23.29 16.35
C GLY A 132 0.73 -22.36 15.13
N LEU A 133 1.82 -22.05 14.42
CA LEU A 133 1.82 -21.21 13.21
C LEU A 133 2.27 -21.97 11.95
N GLN A 134 2.49 -23.27 12.08
CA GLN A 134 2.72 -24.14 10.93
C GLN A 134 1.39 -24.30 10.19
N PRO A 135 1.38 -24.27 8.85
CA PRO A 135 0.17 -24.51 8.09
C PRO A 135 -0.32 -25.92 8.40
N GLU A 136 -1.56 -26.03 8.86
CA GLU A 136 -2.20 -27.32 9.05
C GLU A 136 -2.36 -27.98 7.68
N VAL A 137 -1.70 -29.12 7.49
CA VAL A 137 -1.93 -29.95 6.30
C VAL A 137 -3.28 -30.61 6.49
N VAL A 138 -4.35 -29.89 6.14
CA VAL A 138 -5.67 -30.47 6.01
C VAL A 138 -5.63 -31.33 4.75
N THR A 139 -5.22 -32.59 4.87
CA THR A 139 -5.53 -33.61 3.89
C THR A 139 -7.04 -33.75 3.88
N ARG A 140 -7.70 -32.95 3.04
CA ARG A 140 -9.10 -33.12 2.71
C ARG A 140 -9.17 -34.44 1.95
N GLU A 141 -9.38 -35.54 2.68
CA GLU A 141 -9.93 -36.75 2.06
C GLU A 141 -11.24 -36.30 1.41
N VAL A 142 -11.23 -36.20 0.08
CA VAL A 142 -12.44 -35.99 -0.68
C VAL A 142 -13.24 -37.29 -0.57
N GLN A 143 -13.93 -37.47 0.56
CA GLN A 143 -15.03 -38.42 0.71
C GLN A 143 -16.25 -37.85 -0.03
N GLY A 144 -16.06 -37.51 -1.30
CA GLY A 144 -17.16 -37.40 -2.25
C GLY A 144 -17.35 -38.78 -2.88
N PRO A 145 -18.57 -39.14 -3.32
CA PRO A 145 -18.73 -40.29 -4.20
C PRO A 145 -17.75 -40.12 -5.35
N ARG A 146 -17.03 -41.19 -5.69
CA ARG A 146 -16.14 -41.25 -6.85
C ARG A 146 -16.99 -40.82 -8.05
N VAL A 147 -16.94 -39.54 -8.42
CA VAL A 147 -17.64 -39.03 -9.60
C VAL A 147 -16.88 -39.63 -10.76
N VAL A 148 -17.35 -40.78 -11.22
CA VAL A 148 -16.96 -41.36 -12.49
C VAL A 148 -17.52 -40.41 -13.53
N VAL A 149 -16.75 -39.38 -13.86
CA VAL A 149 -17.04 -38.50 -15.00
C VAL A 149 -17.11 -39.44 -16.21
N PRO A 150 -18.28 -39.59 -16.86
CA PRO A 150 -18.39 -40.41 -18.05
C PRO A 150 -17.32 -39.99 -19.04
N ALA A 151 -16.66 -40.94 -19.72
CA ALA A 151 -15.56 -40.64 -20.63
C ALA A 151 -15.92 -39.59 -21.71
N GLN A 152 -17.22 -39.38 -21.98
CA GLN A 152 -17.72 -38.31 -22.84
C GLN A 152 -17.57 -36.90 -22.25
N GLU A 153 -17.84 -36.68 -20.96
CA GLU A 153 -17.69 -35.38 -20.31
C GLU A 153 -16.21 -34.98 -20.18
N SER A 154 -15.32 -35.95 -19.98
CA SER A 154 -13.87 -35.73 -19.99
C SER A 154 -13.34 -35.29 -21.37
N ARG A 155 -13.90 -35.84 -22.46
CA ARG A 155 -13.55 -35.41 -23.83
C ARG A 155 -14.11 -34.03 -24.17
N ALA A 156 -15.33 -33.72 -23.74
CA ALA A 156 -15.92 -32.40 -23.93
C ALA A 156 -15.13 -31.32 -23.18
N LEU A 157 -14.73 -31.61 -21.93
CA LEU A 157 -13.91 -30.71 -21.13
C LEU A 157 -12.50 -30.54 -21.73
N ALA A 158 -11.88 -31.62 -22.22
CA ALA A 158 -10.59 -31.53 -22.89
C ALA A 158 -10.65 -30.69 -24.18
N ALA A 159 -11.72 -30.84 -24.98
CA ALA A 159 -11.95 -30.02 -26.16
C ALA A 159 -12.15 -28.53 -25.80
N GLU A 160 -12.85 -28.25 -24.70
CA GLU A 160 -13.07 -26.89 -24.22
C GLU A 160 -11.78 -26.25 -23.70
N VAL A 161 -10.95 -27.00 -22.97
CA VAL A 161 -9.63 -26.53 -22.53
C VAL A 161 -8.74 -26.21 -23.73
N GLU A 162 -8.75 -27.03 -24.77
CA GLU A 162 -7.96 -26.79 -25.98
C GLU A 162 -8.48 -25.58 -26.78
N ARG A 163 -9.81 -25.41 -26.84
CA ARG A 163 -10.44 -24.22 -27.42
C ARG A 163 -10.01 -22.95 -26.67
N LEU A 164 -10.05 -22.96 -25.34
CA LEU A 164 -9.66 -21.83 -24.51
C LEU A 164 -8.17 -21.51 -24.64
N ARG A 165 -7.30 -22.54 -24.71
CA ARG A 165 -5.87 -22.36 -24.99
C ARG A 165 -5.61 -21.71 -26.33
N SER A 166 -6.34 -22.12 -27.36
CA SER A 166 -6.24 -21.52 -28.71
C SER A 166 -6.67 -20.05 -28.70
N GLN A 167 -7.78 -19.73 -28.01
CA GLN A 167 -8.25 -18.36 -27.85
C GLN A 167 -7.25 -17.46 -27.10
N LEU A 168 -6.61 -18.00 -26.07
CA LEU A 168 -5.56 -17.28 -25.34
C LEU A 168 -4.35 -16.99 -26.23
N ALA A 169 -3.87 -17.98 -26.98
CA ALA A 169 -2.75 -17.81 -27.89
C ALA A 169 -3.02 -16.76 -29.00
N GLU A 170 -4.24 -16.73 -29.54
CA GLU A 170 -4.68 -15.74 -30.52
C GLU A 170 -4.74 -14.32 -29.92
N ARG A 171 -5.26 -14.18 -28.70
CA ARG A 171 -5.29 -12.89 -28.01
C ARG A 171 -3.90 -12.37 -27.67
N ASP A 172 -2.99 -13.25 -27.25
CA ASP A 172 -1.60 -12.87 -26.99
C ASP A 172 -0.87 -12.43 -28.27
N ALA A 173 -1.16 -13.07 -29.42
CA ALA A 173 -0.65 -12.62 -30.71
C ALA A 173 -1.17 -11.22 -31.07
N THR A 174 -2.47 -10.98 -30.87
CA THR A 174 -3.10 -9.66 -31.11
C THR A 174 -2.48 -8.57 -30.24
N ILE A 175 -2.27 -8.84 -28.94
CA ILE A 175 -1.65 -7.89 -28.00
C ILE A 175 -0.22 -7.53 -28.45
N ARG A 176 0.56 -8.52 -28.90
CA ARG A 176 1.91 -8.28 -29.43
C ARG A 176 1.89 -7.39 -30.67
N GLN A 177 1.00 -7.66 -31.63
CA GLN A 177 0.86 -6.86 -32.83
C GLN A 177 0.48 -5.41 -32.52
N GLN A 178 -0.47 -5.20 -31.60
CA GLN A 178 -0.85 -3.86 -31.16
C GLN A 178 0.30 -3.11 -30.49
N ARG A 179 1.11 -3.80 -29.67
CA ARG A 179 2.30 -3.19 -29.05
C ARG A 179 3.33 -2.76 -30.09
N GLU A 180 3.58 -3.58 -31.11
CA GLU A 180 4.49 -3.24 -32.22
C GLU A 180 3.97 -2.06 -33.04
N GLU A 181 2.66 -1.96 -33.26
CA GLU A 181 2.05 -0.86 -33.97
C GLU A 181 2.11 0.45 -33.18
N LEU A 182 1.85 0.39 -31.86
CA LEU A 182 2.03 1.54 -30.97
C LEU A 182 3.49 2.03 -30.95
N GLU A 183 4.45 1.10 -30.90
CA GLU A 183 5.88 1.42 -31.00
C GLU A 183 6.24 2.05 -32.35
N ARG A 184 5.66 1.55 -33.46
CA ARG A 184 5.83 2.16 -34.78
C ARG A 184 5.31 3.60 -34.79
N ILE A 185 4.06 3.83 -34.37
CA ILE A 185 3.43 5.15 -34.31
C ILE A 185 4.26 6.11 -33.44
N ARG A 186 4.72 5.63 -32.28
CA ARG A 186 5.59 6.40 -31.39
C ARG A 186 6.87 6.84 -32.10
N ARG A 187 7.55 5.95 -32.82
CA ARG A 187 8.75 6.30 -33.59
C ARG A 187 8.46 7.32 -34.70
N THR A 188 7.31 7.24 -35.36
CA THR A 188 6.91 8.22 -36.38
C THR A 188 6.65 9.60 -35.79
N LEU A 189 6.00 9.66 -34.62
CA LEU A 189 5.68 10.91 -33.92
C LEU A 189 6.89 11.56 -33.23
N THR A 190 7.88 10.77 -32.80
CA THR A 190 9.07 11.27 -32.09
C THR A 190 10.20 11.68 -33.06
N ARG A 191 10.03 11.50 -34.38
CA ARG A 191 11.03 11.92 -35.38
C ARG A 191 10.88 13.42 -35.64
N PRO A 192 11.83 14.29 -35.24
CA PRO A 192 11.71 15.73 -35.45
C PRO A 192 11.72 16.03 -36.95
N ALA A 193 10.79 16.87 -37.40
CA ALA A 193 10.79 17.42 -38.76
C ALA A 193 12.09 18.19 -38.98
N GLN A 194 12.90 17.72 -39.92
CA GLN A 194 14.00 18.50 -40.50
C GLN A 194 13.45 19.38 -41.63
#